data_AF-A0A4P2Q1K0-F1
#
_entry.id   AF-A0A4P2Q1K0-F1
#
_cell.length_a   1.000
_cell.length_b   1.000
_cell.length_c   1.000
_cell.angle_alpha   90.00
_cell.angle_beta   90.00
_cell.angle_gamma   90.00
#
_symmetry.space_group_name_H-M   'P 1'
#
loop_
_entity.id
_entity.type
_entity.pdbx_description
1 polymer ?
#
loop_
_entity_poly.entity_id
_entity_poly.type
_entity_poly.pdbx_seq_one_letter_code
_entity_poly.pdbx_strand_id
1 'polypeptide(L)'
;MATLRDWANAFLEQAKEDLRAARAVYGAGSPSTFCMLLQMTFEKLGKAAFARSTKSPQITEPPHSHQTASRLLLLLERAPGGLALKGIETDKDRGRVFAAVRELENAHPDTVNKGVQRGLARWPQLEFPWENPSSGAIEWPAQHLPIARRASDPRERLGADLLKFADALVMQFNMLFP
;
A
#
# COMPACT_ATOMS: atom_id res chain seq x y z
N MET A 1 9.00 26.42 10.38
CA MET A 1 8.35 25.13 10.70
C MET A 1 7.87 24.53 9.39
N ALA A 2 8.03 23.22 9.18
CA ALA A 2 7.56 22.58 7.95
C ALA A 2 6.02 22.65 7.85
N THR A 3 5.52 22.88 6.65
CA THR A 3 4.07 22.89 6.35
C THR A 3 3.59 21.48 5.98
N LEU A 4 2.28 21.26 6.00
CA LEU A 4 1.69 20.02 5.45
C LEU A 4 2.02 19.80 3.97
N ARG A 5 2.25 20.88 3.21
CA ARG A 5 2.67 20.80 1.82
C ARG A 5 4.10 20.28 1.70
N ASP A 6 4.99 20.69 2.60
CA ASP A 6 6.37 20.19 2.66
C ASP A 6 6.39 18.70 2.99
N TRP A 7 5.59 18.27 3.98
CA TRP A 7 5.39 16.86 4.31
C TRP A 7 4.83 16.05 3.12
N ALA A 8 3.80 16.57 2.44
CA ALA A 8 3.20 15.90 1.30
C ALA A 8 4.21 15.65 0.18
N ASN A 9 5.04 16.66 -0.12
CA ASN A 9 6.05 16.56 -1.17
C ASN A 9 7.11 15.52 -0.81
N ALA A 10 7.61 15.52 0.43
CA ALA A 10 8.60 14.55 0.88
C ALA A 10 8.06 13.10 0.81
N PHE A 11 6.83 12.87 1.25
CA PHE A 11 6.21 11.55 1.14
C PHE A 11 5.97 11.13 -0.31
N LEU A 12 5.56 12.06 -1.18
CA LEU A 12 5.38 11.77 -2.60
C LEU A 12 6.70 11.37 -3.28
N GLU A 13 7.80 12.06 -2.99
CA GLU A 13 9.11 11.68 -3.52
C GLU A 13 9.57 10.31 -3.02
N GLN A 14 9.43 10.03 -1.73
CA GLN A 14 9.74 8.69 -1.20
C GLN A 14 8.86 7.59 -1.82
N ALA A 15 7.56 7.85 -2.06
CA ALA A 15 6.69 6.90 -2.73
C ALA A 15 7.16 6.58 -4.16
N LYS A 16 7.69 7.57 -4.89
CA LYS A 16 8.27 7.36 -6.23
C LYS A 16 9.51 6.48 -6.18
N GLU A 17 10.37 6.68 -5.18
CA GLU A 17 11.56 5.86 -4.98
C GLU A 17 11.19 4.41 -4.64
N ASP A 18 10.25 4.19 -3.73
CA ASP A 18 9.74 2.86 -3.39
C ASP A 18 9.11 2.17 -4.61
N LEU A 19 8.35 2.90 -5.43
CA LEU A 19 7.75 2.38 -6.65
C LEU A 19 8.80 2.01 -7.70
N ARG A 20 9.87 2.81 -7.83
CA ARG A 20 11.00 2.48 -8.72
C ARG A 20 11.69 1.21 -8.26
N ALA A 21 11.92 1.06 -6.95
CA ALA A 21 12.48 -0.16 -6.38
C ALA A 21 11.52 -1.36 -6.59
N ALA A 22 10.22 -1.19 -6.39
CA ALA A 22 9.22 -2.24 -6.61
C ALA A 22 9.26 -2.75 -8.06
N ARG A 23 9.37 -1.84 -9.04
CA ARG A 23 9.54 -2.21 -10.45
C ARG A 23 10.82 -3.01 -10.70
N ALA A 24 11.92 -2.63 -10.08
CA ALA A 24 13.21 -3.29 -10.27
C ALA A 24 13.20 -4.75 -9.76
N VAL A 25 12.41 -5.05 -8.72
CA VAL A 25 12.31 -6.40 -8.15
C VAL A 25 11.11 -7.21 -8.68
N TYR A 26 10.23 -6.61 -9.48
CA TYR A 26 9.08 -7.30 -10.04
C TYR A 26 9.53 -8.39 -11.02
N GLY A 27 9.09 -9.63 -10.79
CA GLY A 27 9.51 -10.80 -11.57
C GLY A 27 10.92 -11.33 -11.23
N ALA A 28 11.67 -10.69 -10.32
CA ALA A 28 13.02 -11.10 -9.94
C ALA A 28 13.08 -12.22 -8.88
N GLY A 29 11.96 -12.92 -8.64
CA GLY A 29 11.89 -13.99 -7.63
C GLY A 29 11.90 -13.52 -6.17
N SER A 30 11.60 -12.24 -5.91
CA SER A 30 11.53 -11.66 -4.55
C SER A 30 10.13 -11.14 -4.20
N PRO A 31 9.12 -12.03 -4.09
CA PRO A 31 7.71 -11.65 -3.96
C PRO A 31 7.40 -10.86 -2.68
N SER A 32 8.03 -11.22 -1.56
CA SER A 32 7.84 -10.51 -0.28
C SER A 32 8.36 -9.08 -0.37
N THR A 33 9.58 -8.89 -0.88
CA THR A 33 10.19 -7.58 -1.08
C THR A 33 9.38 -6.71 -2.04
N PHE A 34 8.90 -7.30 -3.15
CA PHE A 34 8.01 -6.61 -4.08
C PHE A 34 6.74 -6.09 -3.39
N CYS A 35 6.05 -6.95 -2.61
CA CYS A 35 4.85 -6.56 -1.89
C CYS A 35 5.12 -5.53 -0.78
N MET A 36 6.25 -5.63 -0.07
CA MET A 36 6.67 -4.66 0.94
C MET A 36 6.90 -3.28 0.31
N LEU A 37 7.60 -3.20 -0.82
CA LEU A 37 7.84 -1.94 -1.53
C LEU A 37 6.53 -1.31 -2.04
N LEU A 38 5.60 -2.12 -2.55
CA LEU A 38 4.26 -1.64 -2.92
C LEU A 38 3.45 -1.18 -1.70
N GLN A 39 3.48 -1.91 -0.59
CA GLN A 39 2.82 -1.50 0.66
C GLN A 39 3.33 -0.11 1.08
N MET A 40 4.65 0.08 1.12
CA MET A 40 5.26 1.36 1.47
C MET A 40 4.91 2.47 0.48
N THR A 41 4.90 2.17 -0.82
CA THR A 41 4.47 3.10 -1.87
C THR A 41 3.06 3.63 -1.58
N PHE A 42 2.10 2.74 -1.35
CA PHE A 42 0.71 3.14 -1.07
C PHE A 42 0.54 3.85 0.28
N GLU A 43 1.29 3.45 1.31
CA GLU A 43 1.32 4.14 2.60
C GLU A 43 1.78 5.60 2.43
N LYS A 44 2.91 5.81 1.75
CA LYS A 44 3.46 7.15 1.56
C LYS A 44 2.57 8.02 0.65
N LEU A 45 1.96 7.44 -0.39
CA LEU A 45 0.91 8.12 -1.16
C LEU A 45 -0.29 8.50 -0.29
N GLY A 46 -0.71 7.63 0.63
CA GLY A 46 -1.79 7.91 1.57
C GLY A 46 -1.46 9.03 2.55
N LYS A 47 -0.24 9.06 3.08
CA LYS A 47 0.26 10.16 3.93
C LYS A 47 0.31 11.48 3.16
N ALA A 48 0.82 11.47 1.93
CA ALA A 48 0.83 12.65 1.08
C ALA A 48 -0.59 13.15 0.78
N ALA A 49 -1.52 12.25 0.42
CA ALA A 49 -2.89 12.62 0.08
C ALA A 49 -3.64 13.16 1.31
N PHE A 50 -3.42 12.58 2.48
CA PHE A 50 -3.93 13.10 3.75
C PHE A 50 -3.44 14.52 4.02
N ALA A 51 -2.14 14.77 3.86
CA ALA A 51 -1.54 16.07 4.09
C ALA A 51 -2.13 17.16 3.17
N ARG A 52 -2.46 16.81 1.91
CA ARG A 52 -3.10 17.71 0.94
C ARG A 52 -4.60 17.90 1.18
N SER A 53 -5.28 16.89 1.70
CA SER A 53 -6.74 16.89 1.82
C SER A 53 -7.25 17.37 3.18
N THR A 54 -6.41 17.42 4.21
CA THR A 54 -6.83 17.86 5.55
C THR A 54 -7.06 19.38 5.59
N LYS A 55 -8.18 19.79 6.19
CA LYS A 55 -8.55 21.20 6.40
C LYS A 55 -8.50 21.62 7.87
N SER A 56 -8.14 20.70 8.76
CA SER A 56 -8.07 20.97 10.19
C SER A 56 -6.82 21.79 10.49
N PRO A 57 -6.94 23.00 11.08
CA PRO A 57 -5.79 23.82 11.43
C PRO A 57 -4.98 23.24 12.60
N GLN A 58 -5.52 22.26 13.33
CA GLN A 58 -4.83 21.59 14.44
C GLN A 58 -3.85 20.51 13.97
N ILE A 59 -3.99 20.04 12.73
CA ILE A 59 -3.11 19.00 12.17
C ILE A 59 -1.94 19.69 11.47
N THR A 60 -0.74 19.52 12.02
CA THR A 60 0.51 20.10 11.48
C THR A 60 1.39 19.07 10.77
N GLU A 61 1.12 17.78 10.95
CA GLU A 61 1.86 16.67 10.35
C GLU A 61 0.94 15.48 9.98
N PRO A 62 1.32 14.66 9.00
CA PRO A 62 0.60 13.43 8.67
C PRO A 62 0.68 12.38 9.79
N PRO A 63 -0.27 11.44 9.88
CA PRO A 63 -0.26 10.42 10.93
C PRO A 63 0.98 9.53 10.83
N HIS A 64 1.57 9.21 11.98
CA HIS A 64 2.69 8.28 12.13
C HIS A 64 2.24 6.80 12.07
N SER A 65 1.13 6.53 11.38
CA SER A 65 0.55 5.19 11.26
C SER A 65 0.85 4.60 9.88
N HIS A 66 0.95 3.27 9.83
CA HIS A 66 1.05 2.50 8.59
C HIS A 66 -0.32 2.24 7.92
N GLN A 67 -1.42 2.53 8.63
CA GLN A 67 -2.79 2.35 8.15
C GLN A 67 -3.29 3.57 7.35
N THR A 68 -2.56 3.94 6.30
CA THR A 68 -2.88 5.11 5.46
C THR A 68 -3.21 4.77 4.01
N ALA A 69 -2.94 3.55 3.57
CA ALA A 69 -3.26 3.08 2.22
C ALA A 69 -4.78 2.90 2.06
N SER A 70 -5.49 2.34 3.04
CA SER A 70 -6.96 2.28 3.00
C SER A 70 -7.60 3.67 3.00
N ARG A 71 -6.99 4.63 3.71
CA ARG A 71 -7.42 6.03 3.72
C ARG A 71 -7.22 6.70 2.37
N LEU A 72 -6.13 6.40 1.66
CA LEU A 72 -5.90 6.84 0.28
C LEU A 72 -7.08 6.43 -0.61
N LEU A 73 -7.52 5.17 -0.53
CA LEU A 73 -8.64 4.67 -1.33
C LEU A 73 -9.94 5.46 -1.07
N LEU A 74 -10.23 5.75 0.20
CA LEU A 74 -11.41 6.57 0.57
C LEU A 74 -11.29 8.01 0.06
N LEU A 75 -10.08 8.58 0.02
CA LEU A 75 -9.85 9.91 -0.54
C LEU A 75 -10.03 9.91 -2.06
N LEU A 76 -9.59 8.86 -2.74
CA LEU A 76 -9.77 8.69 -4.19
C LEU A 76 -11.23 8.58 -4.59
N GLU A 77 -12.04 7.85 -3.82
CA GLU A 77 -13.49 7.74 -4.06
C GLU A 77 -14.21 9.10 -3.97
N ARG A 78 -13.63 10.07 -3.25
CA ARG A 78 -14.18 11.42 -3.07
C ARG A 78 -13.55 12.48 -3.99
N ALA A 79 -12.38 12.20 -4.54
CA ALA A 79 -11.66 13.14 -5.40
C ALA A 79 -12.33 13.22 -6.78
N PRO A 80 -12.55 14.43 -7.33
CA PRO A 80 -12.96 14.57 -8.73
C PRO A 80 -11.99 13.84 -9.66
N GLY A 81 -12.50 12.89 -10.46
CA GLY A 81 -11.67 12.07 -11.34
C GLY A 81 -10.91 10.93 -10.68
N GLY A 82 -11.00 10.74 -9.36
CA GLY A 82 -10.29 9.67 -8.64
C GLY A 82 -10.72 8.25 -9.06
N LEU A 83 -11.97 8.07 -9.48
CA LEU A 83 -12.46 6.80 -10.04
C LEU A 83 -12.13 6.62 -11.53
N ALA A 84 -11.70 7.67 -12.21
CA ALA A 84 -11.32 7.67 -13.63
C ALA A 84 -9.80 7.48 -13.84
N LEU A 85 -9.09 7.02 -12.80
CA LEU A 85 -7.66 6.74 -12.86
C LEU A 85 -7.33 5.77 -14.00
N LYS A 86 -6.56 6.26 -14.97
CA LYS A 86 -6.03 5.45 -16.07
C LYS A 86 -5.33 4.21 -15.52
N GLY A 87 -5.80 3.04 -15.92
CA GLY A 87 -5.18 1.76 -15.58
C GLY A 87 -6.03 0.82 -14.75
N ILE A 88 -7.15 1.30 -14.23
CA ILE A 88 -8.25 0.48 -13.71
C ILE A 88 -9.48 0.74 -14.57
N GLU A 89 -9.69 -0.11 -15.57
CA GLU A 89 -10.66 0.14 -16.65
C GLU A 89 -12.09 -0.28 -16.29
N THR A 90 -12.23 -1.21 -15.34
CA THR A 90 -13.53 -1.75 -14.92
C THR A 90 -13.71 -1.65 -13.40
N ASP A 91 -14.96 -1.61 -12.94
CA ASP A 91 -15.28 -1.65 -11.50
C ASP A 91 -14.78 -2.95 -10.84
N LYS A 92 -14.78 -4.07 -11.60
CA LYS A 92 -14.24 -5.35 -11.15
C LYS A 92 -12.73 -5.26 -10.91
N ASP A 93 -11.99 -4.65 -11.83
CA ASP A 93 -10.55 -4.42 -11.65
C ASP A 93 -10.28 -3.51 -10.46
N ARG A 94 -11.12 -2.48 -10.27
CA ARG A 94 -11.00 -1.56 -9.13
C ARG A 94 -11.16 -2.30 -7.81
N GLY A 95 -12.22 -3.09 -7.69
CA GLY A 95 -12.49 -3.89 -6.50
C GLY A 95 -11.32 -4.82 -6.16
N ARG A 96 -10.76 -5.49 -7.17
CA ARG A 96 -9.60 -6.39 -7.01
C ARG A 96 -8.34 -5.65 -6.55
N VAL A 97 -7.99 -4.54 -7.19
CA VAL A 97 -6.80 -3.75 -6.83
C VAL A 97 -6.97 -3.12 -5.44
N PHE A 98 -8.13 -2.55 -5.13
CA PHE A 98 -8.41 -1.93 -3.83
C PHE A 98 -8.37 -2.96 -2.69
N ALA A 99 -8.91 -4.16 -2.92
CA ALA A 99 -8.80 -5.26 -1.97
C ALA A 99 -7.33 -5.65 -1.73
N ALA A 100 -6.52 -5.74 -2.79
CA ALA A 100 -5.10 -6.07 -2.67
C ALA A 100 -4.29 -4.98 -1.95
N VAL A 101 -4.57 -3.69 -2.17
CA VAL A 101 -3.94 -2.59 -1.41
C VAL A 101 -4.24 -2.70 0.08
N ARG A 102 -5.48 -3.05 0.46
CA ARG A 102 -5.85 -3.29 1.87
C ARG A 102 -5.19 -4.54 2.42
N GLU A 103 -5.07 -5.60 1.62
CA GLU A 103 -4.37 -6.83 1.99
C GLU A 103 -2.90 -6.56 2.30
N LEU A 104 -2.22 -5.74 1.47
CA LEU A 104 -0.85 -5.28 1.72
C LEU A 104 -0.73 -4.46 3.02
N GLU A 105 -1.64 -3.50 3.25
CA GLU A 105 -1.66 -2.68 4.47
C GLU A 105 -1.85 -3.55 5.73
N ASN A 106 -2.75 -4.53 5.68
CA ASN A 106 -3.03 -5.43 6.79
C ASN A 106 -1.87 -6.39 7.08
N ALA A 107 -1.05 -6.70 6.07
CA ALA A 107 0.13 -7.54 6.22
C ALA A 107 1.38 -6.76 6.71
N HIS A 108 1.27 -5.44 6.97
CA HIS A 108 2.36 -4.66 7.57
C HIS A 108 2.66 -5.14 9.00
N PRO A 109 3.92 -5.32 9.42
CA PRO A 109 4.26 -5.90 10.72
C PRO A 109 3.68 -5.13 11.90
N ASP A 110 3.73 -3.79 11.88
CA ASP A 110 3.15 -2.95 12.94
C ASP A 110 1.62 -3.10 13.00
N THR A 111 0.94 -3.22 11.85
CA THR A 111 -0.51 -3.45 11.80
C THR A 111 -0.86 -4.80 12.43
N VAL A 112 -0.11 -5.84 12.08
CA VAL A 112 -0.27 -7.19 12.64
C VAL A 112 0.00 -7.18 14.14
N ASN A 113 1.11 -6.59 14.59
CA ASN A 113 1.50 -6.53 16.00
C ASN A 113 0.46 -5.79 16.86
N LYS A 114 -0.08 -4.68 16.37
CA LYS A 114 -1.20 -3.97 17.02
C LYS A 114 -2.46 -4.83 17.12
N GLY A 115 -2.72 -5.66 16.12
CA GLY A 115 -3.79 -6.67 16.17
C GLY A 115 -3.56 -7.70 17.28
N VAL A 116 -2.34 -8.23 17.38
CA VAL A 116 -1.96 -9.19 18.43
C VAL A 116 -2.10 -8.61 19.83
N GLN A 117 -1.67 -7.37 20.03
CA GLN A 117 -1.84 -6.65 21.30
C GLN A 117 -3.32 -6.50 21.72
N ARG A 118 -4.24 -6.59 20.76
CA ARG A 118 -5.70 -6.56 20.98
C ARG A 118 -6.32 -7.96 21.12
N GLY A 119 -5.49 -9.00 21.25
CA GLY A 119 -5.94 -10.39 21.41
C GLY A 119 -6.26 -11.11 20.10
N LEU A 120 -5.93 -10.54 18.93
CA LEU A 120 -6.04 -11.28 17.67
C LEU A 120 -4.89 -12.29 17.56
N ALA A 121 -5.15 -13.41 16.89
CA ALA A 121 -4.09 -14.35 16.52
C ALA A 121 -3.01 -13.62 15.70
N ARG A 122 -1.75 -14.07 15.81
CA ARG A 122 -0.68 -13.54 14.97
C ARG A 122 -0.98 -13.87 13.51
N TRP A 123 -1.25 -12.84 12.72
CA TRP A 123 -1.52 -12.98 11.29
C TRP A 123 -0.22 -13.09 10.49
N PRO A 124 -0.27 -13.69 9.29
CA PRO A 124 0.79 -13.57 8.29
C PRO A 124 1.16 -12.10 8.03
N GLN A 125 2.44 -11.84 7.79
CA GLN A 125 2.97 -10.48 7.59
C GLN A 125 4.00 -10.44 6.45
N LEU A 126 4.45 -9.24 6.07
CA LEU A 126 5.31 -9.02 4.92
C LEU A 126 6.82 -9.16 5.18
N GLU A 127 7.29 -9.01 6.42
CA GLU A 127 8.73 -8.88 6.70
C GLU A 127 9.36 -10.11 7.35
N PHE A 128 8.79 -10.59 8.46
CA PHE A 128 9.41 -11.68 9.23
C PHE A 128 8.63 -13.00 9.13
N PRO A 129 9.31 -14.14 9.28
CA PRO A 129 8.66 -15.42 9.50
C PRO A 129 7.67 -15.39 10.67
N TRP A 130 6.70 -16.29 10.65
CA TRP A 130 5.72 -16.49 11.71
C TRP A 130 5.47 -17.98 11.94
N GLU A 131 5.01 -18.34 13.14
CA GLU A 131 4.57 -19.69 13.43
C GLU A 131 3.08 -19.82 13.07
N ASN A 132 2.74 -20.83 12.27
CA ASN A 132 1.36 -21.16 11.96
C ASN A 132 0.70 -21.83 13.19
N PRO A 133 -0.33 -21.21 13.79
CA PRO A 133 -0.91 -21.71 15.05
C PRO A 133 -1.63 -23.06 14.90
N SER A 134 -2.01 -23.45 13.68
CA SER A 134 -2.70 -24.72 13.43
C SER A 134 -1.75 -25.91 13.28
N SER A 135 -0.50 -25.67 12.85
CA SER A 135 0.48 -26.72 12.52
C SER A 135 1.78 -26.64 13.31
N GLY A 136 2.07 -25.52 13.97
CA GLY A 136 3.37 -25.23 14.59
C GLY A 136 4.50 -24.99 13.58
N ALA A 137 4.20 -24.96 12.28
CA ALA A 137 5.22 -24.77 11.25
C ALA A 137 5.69 -23.31 11.19
N ILE A 138 6.98 -23.09 10.94
CA ILE A 138 7.51 -21.77 10.64
C ILE A 138 7.26 -21.45 9.16
N GLU A 139 6.41 -20.47 8.92
CA GLU A 139 6.06 -19.93 7.62
C GLU A 139 6.76 -18.60 7.39
N TRP A 140 6.85 -18.18 6.13
CA TRP A 140 7.52 -16.92 5.75
C TRP A 140 6.87 -16.27 4.53
N PRO A 141 7.00 -14.95 4.38
CA PRO A 141 6.15 -14.17 3.48
C PRO A 141 6.23 -14.63 2.02
N ALA A 142 7.45 -14.88 1.52
CA ALA A 142 7.67 -15.18 0.11
C ALA A 142 6.94 -16.45 -0.38
N GLN A 143 6.77 -17.45 0.49
CA GLN A 143 6.13 -18.72 0.13
C GLN A 143 4.71 -18.87 0.68
N HIS A 144 4.40 -18.26 1.83
CA HIS A 144 3.19 -18.58 2.59
C HIS A 144 2.18 -17.44 2.63
N LEU A 145 2.58 -16.20 2.31
CA LEU A 145 1.64 -15.09 2.29
C LEU A 145 0.82 -15.09 0.98
N PRO A 146 -0.52 -15.18 1.02
CA PRO A 146 -1.35 -15.28 -0.19
C PRO A 146 -1.15 -14.13 -1.17
N ILE A 147 -1.07 -12.88 -0.70
CA ILE A 147 -0.84 -11.73 -1.56
C ILE A 147 0.52 -11.79 -2.27
N ALA A 148 1.58 -12.23 -1.58
CA ALA A 148 2.92 -12.34 -2.17
C ALA A 148 2.97 -13.39 -3.28
N ARG A 149 2.29 -14.53 -3.09
CA ARG A 149 2.14 -15.55 -4.12
C ARG A 149 1.38 -15.03 -5.34
N ARG A 150 0.19 -14.45 -5.12
CA ARG A 150 -0.65 -13.91 -6.21
C ARG A 150 0.04 -12.77 -6.97
N ALA A 151 0.78 -11.91 -6.27
CA ALA A 151 1.44 -10.77 -6.88
C ALA A 151 2.66 -11.16 -7.73
N SER A 152 3.22 -12.35 -7.53
CA SER A 152 4.40 -12.86 -8.25
C SER A 152 4.13 -14.01 -9.22
N ASP A 153 2.93 -14.60 -9.17
CA ASP A 153 2.53 -15.63 -10.13
C ASP A 153 2.39 -15.02 -11.53
N PRO A 154 3.16 -15.47 -12.54
CA PRO A 154 3.09 -14.93 -13.89
C PRO A 154 1.75 -15.18 -14.60
N ARG A 155 0.92 -16.08 -14.07
CA ARG A 155 -0.44 -16.34 -14.56
C ARG A 155 -1.46 -15.37 -13.97
N GLU A 156 -1.11 -14.70 -12.89
CA GLU A 156 -1.91 -13.68 -12.24
C GLU A 156 -1.49 -12.30 -12.75
N ARG A 157 -2.47 -11.43 -12.99
CA ARG A 157 -2.19 -10.03 -13.40
C ARG A 157 -1.95 -9.09 -12.23
N LEU A 158 -2.12 -9.57 -10.99
CA LEU A 158 -2.24 -8.71 -9.82
C LEU A 158 -1.02 -7.81 -9.59
N GLY A 159 0.20 -8.36 -9.70
CA GLY A 159 1.42 -7.57 -9.50
C GLY A 159 1.54 -6.44 -10.54
N ALA A 160 1.29 -6.73 -11.81
CA ALA A 160 1.29 -5.74 -12.88
C ALA A 160 0.18 -4.70 -12.70
N ASP A 161 -1.02 -5.12 -12.28
CA ASP A 161 -2.14 -4.21 -12.06
C ASP A 161 -1.88 -3.27 -10.85
N LEU A 162 -1.22 -3.76 -9.79
CA LEU A 162 -0.79 -2.94 -8.65
C LEU A 162 0.26 -1.90 -9.06
N LEU A 163 1.24 -2.28 -9.87
CA LEU A 163 2.23 -1.34 -10.42
C LEU A 163 1.56 -0.27 -11.28
N LYS A 164 0.70 -0.67 -12.23
CA LYS A 164 -0.05 0.24 -13.10
C LYS A 164 -0.89 1.22 -12.28
N PHE A 165 -1.52 0.74 -11.21
CA PHE A 165 -2.29 1.59 -10.31
C PHE A 165 -1.43 2.59 -9.54
N ALA A 166 -0.32 2.14 -8.94
CA ALA A 166 0.62 3.01 -8.24
C ALA A 166 1.21 4.08 -9.16
N ASP A 167 1.54 3.72 -10.40
CA ASP A 167 1.99 4.66 -11.43
C ASP A 167 0.95 5.72 -11.75
N ALA A 168 -0.29 5.30 -11.96
CA ALA A 168 -1.39 6.20 -12.27
C ALA A 168 -1.62 7.20 -11.13
N LEU A 169 -1.53 6.73 -9.88
CA LEU A 169 -1.61 7.58 -8.69
C LEU A 169 -0.47 8.59 -8.64
N VAL A 170 0.77 8.16 -8.82
CA VAL A 170 1.94 9.06 -8.83
C VAL A 170 1.82 10.12 -9.93
N MET A 171 1.45 9.71 -11.15
CA MET A 171 1.34 10.62 -12.30
C MET A 171 0.22 11.66 -12.13
N GLN A 172 -0.89 11.27 -11.53
CA GLN A 172 -2.08 12.12 -11.38
C GLN A 172 -2.21 12.74 -9.99
N PHE A 173 -1.24 12.52 -9.11
CA PHE A 173 -1.33 12.87 -7.69
C PHE A 173 -1.72 14.33 -7.46
N ASN A 174 -1.02 15.27 -8.09
CA ASN A 174 -1.26 16.71 -7.92
C ASN A 174 -2.62 17.16 -8.46
N MET A 175 -3.17 16.46 -9.46
CA MET A 175 -4.50 16.74 -10.00
C MET A 175 -5.59 16.22 -9.07
N LEU A 176 -5.37 15.05 -8.47
CA LEU A 176 -6.30 14.42 -7.53
C LEU A 176 -6.30 15.10 -6.16
N PHE A 177 -5.14 15.59 -5.73
CA PHE A 177 -4.89 16.18 -4.41
C PHE A 177 -4.07 17.48 -4.53
N PRO A 178 -4.69 18.58 -4.99
CA PRO A 178 -4.00 19.86 -5.21
C PRO A 178 -3.42 20.51 -3.94
#